data_AF-A0A7V3AFH1-F1
#
_entry.id   AF-A0A7V3AFH1-F1
#
_cell.length_a   1.000
_cell.length_b   1.000
_cell.length_c   1.000
_cell.angle_alpha   90.00
_cell.angle_beta   90.00
_cell.angle_gamma   90.00
#
_symmetry.space_group_name_H-M   'P 1'
#
loop_
_entity.id
_entity.type
_entity.pdbx_description
1 polymer ?
#
loop_
_entity_poly.entity_id
_entity_poly.type
_entity_poly.pdbx_seq_one_letter_code
_entity_poly.pdbx_strand_id
1 'polypeptide(L)'
;MPTRHVLSAVSWLTILALFPSYLRAEEPRALPPGIAPLAEGMRGQLERLQVQAAKIRGLPFKQPVLVGQLDEPALKKQLVALFEEELPAEKLLPLERAAKAFNLIPQEMDLATYYPKLLTSQVGGFYEPKKKYLVIVDREGGLLGPEMAKRVSAATSQRLSETALLHELVHALQDQHYDLEKYGHD
;
A
#
# COMPACT_ATOMS: atom_id res chain seq x y z
N MET A 1 -68.30 11.39 -31.83
CA MET A 1 -68.12 10.66 -30.56
C MET A 1 -67.81 9.19 -30.88
N PRO A 2 -66.96 8.47 -30.14
CA PRO A 2 -65.72 8.83 -29.45
C PRO A 2 -64.53 7.94 -29.89
N THR A 3 -63.38 8.24 -29.28
CA THR A 3 -62.04 7.67 -29.38
C THR A 3 -61.91 6.21 -28.95
N ARG A 4 -60.87 5.52 -29.46
CA ARG A 4 -60.03 4.62 -28.66
C ARG A 4 -58.69 4.32 -29.34
N HIS A 5 -57.62 4.78 -28.69
CA HIS A 5 -56.23 4.42 -28.95
C HIS A 5 -55.96 2.99 -28.49
N VAL A 6 -55.15 2.24 -29.24
CA VAL A 6 -54.37 1.11 -28.73
C VAL A 6 -52.98 1.15 -29.40
N LEU A 7 -51.95 1.31 -28.56
CA LEU A 7 -50.53 1.17 -28.89
C LEU A 7 -50.16 -0.30 -29.04
N SER A 8 -49.26 -0.63 -29.98
CA SER A 8 -48.36 -1.80 -29.88
C SER A 8 -47.18 -1.60 -30.84
N ALA A 9 -46.02 -1.20 -30.30
CA ALA A 9 -44.85 -2.06 -30.10
C ALA A 9 -43.99 -2.22 -31.37
N VAL A 10 -43.08 -1.27 -31.57
CA VAL A 10 -41.97 -1.43 -32.52
C VAL A 10 -40.88 -2.24 -31.83
N SER A 11 -40.75 -3.49 -32.25
CA SER A 11 -39.65 -4.39 -31.91
C SER A 11 -38.35 -3.87 -32.55
N TRP A 12 -37.40 -3.42 -31.71
CA TRP A 12 -36.01 -3.27 -32.12
C TRP A 12 -35.21 -4.43 -31.52
N LEU A 13 -35.03 -5.45 -32.35
CA LEU A 13 -34.01 -6.47 -32.17
C LEU A 13 -32.65 -5.81 -32.44
N THR A 14 -31.89 -5.49 -31.39
CA THR A 14 -30.49 -5.06 -31.53
C THR A 14 -29.58 -5.90 -30.64
N ILE A 15 -28.87 -6.80 -31.33
CA ILE A 15 -27.49 -7.26 -31.10
C ILE A 15 -27.25 -8.01 -29.78
N LEU A 16 -27.29 -9.34 -29.94
CA LEU A 16 -26.73 -10.32 -29.04
C LEU A 16 -25.24 -10.03 -28.77
N ALA A 17 -24.90 -10.06 -27.48
CA ALA A 17 -23.62 -9.82 -26.87
C ALA A 17 -22.39 -10.40 -27.60
N LEU A 18 -21.54 -9.51 -28.13
CA LEU A 18 -20.09 -9.64 -28.04
C LEU A 18 -19.65 -8.68 -26.93
N PHE A 19 -19.86 -9.08 -25.67
CA PHE A 19 -19.16 -8.45 -24.56
C PHE A 19 -17.80 -9.12 -24.47
N PRO A 20 -16.71 -8.45 -24.87
CA PRO A 20 -15.38 -9.00 -24.67
C PRO A 20 -15.14 -9.23 -23.17
N SER A 21 -14.39 -10.29 -22.88
CA SER A 21 -14.09 -10.89 -21.58
C SER A 21 -13.34 -9.98 -20.57
N TYR A 22 -13.61 -8.67 -20.55
CA TYR A 22 -12.89 -7.68 -19.73
C TYR A 22 -13.46 -7.45 -18.34
N LEU A 23 -14.59 -8.08 -17.97
CA LEU A 23 -15.03 -8.09 -16.58
C LEU A 23 -14.53 -9.35 -15.90
N ARG A 24 -13.19 -9.45 -15.73
CA ARG A 24 -12.68 -10.24 -14.62
C ARG A 24 -13.00 -9.42 -13.38
N ALA A 25 -14.13 -9.74 -12.73
CA ALA A 25 -14.40 -9.26 -11.40
C ALA A 25 -13.18 -9.65 -10.54
N GLU A 26 -12.46 -8.67 -10.01
CA GLU A 26 -11.45 -8.95 -9.00
C GLU A 26 -12.15 -9.66 -7.84
N GLU A 27 -11.60 -10.78 -7.39
CA GLU A 27 -12.12 -11.45 -6.19
C GLU A 27 -12.15 -10.45 -5.03
N PRO A 28 -13.18 -10.51 -4.15
CA PRO A 28 -13.27 -9.63 -2.99
C PRO A 28 -11.96 -9.72 -2.22
N ARG A 29 -11.20 -8.64 -2.30
CA ARG A 29 -9.83 -8.61 -1.83
C ARG A 29 -9.90 -8.61 -0.30
N ALA A 30 -9.34 -9.64 0.33
CA ALA A 30 -9.27 -9.78 1.78
C ALA A 30 -7.84 -9.52 2.27
N LEU A 31 -7.69 -9.15 3.54
CA LEU A 31 -6.37 -9.09 4.16
C LEU A 31 -5.72 -10.49 4.13
N PRO A 32 -4.43 -10.60 3.79
CA PRO A 32 -3.72 -11.87 3.85
C PRO A 32 -3.75 -12.50 5.26
N PRO A 33 -3.64 -13.83 5.37
CA PRO A 33 -3.50 -14.51 6.65
C PRO A 33 -2.35 -13.92 7.48
N GLY A 34 -2.58 -13.75 8.79
CA GLY A 34 -1.59 -13.21 9.71
C GLY A 34 -1.59 -11.68 9.85
N ILE A 35 -2.36 -10.96 9.03
CA ILE A 35 -2.59 -9.52 9.20
C ILE A 35 -3.88 -9.31 9.98
N ALA A 36 -3.79 -8.62 11.12
CA ALA A 36 -4.95 -8.32 11.93
C ALA A 36 -5.76 -7.15 11.33
N PRO A 37 -7.08 -7.09 11.54
CA PRO A 37 -7.86 -5.92 11.18
C PRO A 37 -7.37 -4.66 11.90
N LEU A 38 -7.47 -3.51 11.24
CA LEU A 38 -7.12 -2.23 11.83
C LEU A 38 -7.99 -1.93 13.08
N ALA A 39 -7.34 -1.47 14.14
CA ALA A 39 -7.99 -1.02 15.38
C ALA A 39 -9.07 0.04 15.10
N GLU A 40 -10.21 -0.09 15.80
CA GLU A 40 -11.38 0.77 15.59
C GLU A 40 -11.07 2.26 15.75
N GLY A 41 -10.24 2.61 16.73
CA GLY A 41 -9.82 3.99 16.99
C GLY A 41 -9.04 4.65 15.86
N MET A 42 -8.44 3.88 14.94
CA MET A 42 -7.67 4.40 13.82
C MET A 42 -8.52 4.68 12.57
N ARG A 43 -9.72 4.09 12.47
CA ARG A 43 -10.57 4.18 11.26
C ARG A 43 -10.92 5.62 10.90
N GLY A 44 -11.35 6.41 11.89
CA GLY A 44 -11.71 7.81 11.66
C GLY A 44 -10.51 8.69 11.25
N GLN A 45 -9.29 8.36 11.68
CA GLN A 45 -8.07 9.03 11.22
C GLN A 45 -7.76 8.65 9.77
N LEU A 46 -7.84 7.35 9.45
CA LEU A 46 -7.60 6.82 8.11
C LEU A 46 -8.55 7.44 7.08
N GLU A 47 -9.85 7.50 7.37
CA GLU A 47 -10.86 8.10 6.49
C GLU A 47 -10.55 9.58 6.20
N ARG A 48 -10.18 10.36 7.22
CA ARG A 48 -9.78 11.76 7.04
C ARG A 48 -8.54 11.87 6.15
N LEU A 49 -7.54 11.02 6.35
CA LEU A 49 -6.31 11.03 5.55
C LEU A 49 -6.54 10.55 4.11
N GLN A 50 -7.47 9.63 3.86
CA GLN A 50 -7.87 9.23 2.50
C GLN A 50 -8.47 10.42 1.74
N VAL A 51 -9.36 11.18 2.38
CA VAL A 51 -9.92 12.40 1.78
C VAL A 51 -8.81 13.42 1.46
N GLN A 52 -7.83 13.59 2.37
CA GLN A 52 -6.70 14.47 2.14
C GLN A 52 -5.80 13.98 0.99
N ALA A 53 -5.47 12.68 0.94
CA ALA A 53 -4.67 12.09 -0.13
C ALA A 53 -5.32 12.33 -1.50
N ALA A 54 -6.63 12.06 -1.60
CA ALA A 54 -7.40 12.29 -2.81
C ALA A 54 -7.37 13.76 -3.25
N LYS A 55 -7.56 14.68 -2.30
CA LYS A 55 -7.52 16.12 -2.55
C LYS A 55 -6.14 16.60 -3.01
N ILE A 56 -5.07 16.19 -2.32
CA ILE A 56 -3.68 16.59 -2.62
C ILE A 56 -3.25 16.08 -3.99
N ARG A 57 -3.64 14.84 -4.34
CA ARG A 57 -3.27 14.21 -5.61
C ARG A 57 -4.21 14.59 -6.76
N GLY A 58 -5.37 15.17 -6.47
CA GLY A 58 -6.39 15.47 -7.47
C GLY A 58 -7.01 14.20 -8.09
N LEU A 59 -6.99 13.08 -7.37
CA LEU A 59 -7.44 11.77 -7.84
C LEU A 59 -8.39 11.13 -6.81
N PRO A 60 -9.55 10.58 -7.22
CA PRO A 60 -10.41 9.84 -6.30
C PRO A 60 -9.89 8.42 -6.09
N PHE A 61 -10.13 7.84 -4.90
CA PHE A 61 -10.01 6.39 -4.74
C PHE A 61 -11.09 5.70 -5.57
N LYS A 62 -10.69 4.72 -6.40
CA LYS A 62 -11.60 3.90 -7.23
C LYS A 62 -12.21 2.75 -6.42
N GLN A 63 -11.52 2.31 -5.38
CA GLN A 63 -11.94 1.23 -4.50
C GLN A 63 -11.43 1.44 -3.07
N PRO A 64 -12.06 0.81 -2.05
CA PRO A 64 -11.57 0.86 -0.68
C PRO A 64 -10.12 0.34 -0.57
N VAL A 65 -9.30 0.99 0.25
CA VAL A 65 -7.96 0.49 0.60
C VAL A 65 -8.11 -0.51 1.73
N LEU A 66 -7.65 -1.74 1.53
CA LEU A 66 -7.56 -2.71 2.61
C LEU A 66 -6.45 -2.29 3.57
N VAL A 67 -6.80 -2.12 4.84
CA VAL A 67 -5.83 -1.73 5.87
C VAL A 67 -5.87 -2.71 7.02
N GLY A 68 -4.71 -3.23 7.37
CA GLY A 68 -4.52 -4.09 8.53
C GLY A 68 -3.35 -3.64 9.39
N GLN A 69 -3.09 -4.40 10.44
CA GLN A 69 -2.02 -4.15 11.38
C GLN A 69 -1.19 -5.40 11.70
N LEU A 70 0.08 -5.18 11.99
CA LEU A 70 1.03 -6.20 12.43
C LEU A 70 1.74 -5.73 13.69
N ASP A 71 2.07 -6.68 14.57
CA ASP A 71 3.08 -6.42 15.58
C ASP A 71 4.49 -6.31 14.97
N GLU A 72 5.43 -5.78 15.73
CA GLU A 72 6.79 -5.55 15.27
C GLU A 72 7.52 -6.84 14.81
N PRO A 73 7.40 -7.99 15.50
CA PRO A 73 7.96 -9.26 15.02
C PRO A 73 7.38 -9.72 13.67
N ALA A 74 6.06 -9.64 13.47
CA ALA A 74 5.42 -10.04 12.23
C ALA A 74 5.79 -9.10 11.08
N LEU A 75 5.84 -7.78 11.34
CA LEU A 75 6.33 -6.79 10.38
C LEU A 75 7.75 -7.11 9.94
N LYS A 76 8.64 -7.40 10.91
CA LYS A 76 10.04 -7.73 10.62
C LYS A 76 10.14 -8.95 9.70
N LYS A 77 9.42 -10.02 10.01
CA LYS A 77 9.41 -11.23 9.20
C LYS A 77 8.94 -10.94 7.77
N GLN A 78 7.87 -10.14 7.63
CA GLN A 78 7.30 -9.82 6.34
C GLN A 78 8.22 -8.94 5.49
N LEU A 79 8.83 -7.91 6.06
CA LEU A 79 9.76 -7.03 5.35
C LEU A 79 11.04 -7.76 4.93
N VAL A 80 11.54 -8.70 5.74
CA VAL A 80 12.68 -9.56 5.35
C VAL A 80 12.31 -10.41 4.14
N ALA A 81 11.13 -11.02 4.12
CA ALA A 81 10.69 -11.82 2.97
C ALA A 81 10.53 -10.96 1.71
N LEU A 82 9.96 -9.75 1.83
CA LEU A 82 9.85 -8.80 0.70
C LEU A 82 11.22 -8.34 0.21
N PHE A 83 12.15 -8.09 1.13
CA PHE A 83 13.51 -7.73 0.79
C PHE A 83 14.22 -8.83 -0.03
N GLU A 84 14.10 -10.09 0.41
CA GLU A 84 14.69 -11.23 -0.29
C GLU A 84 14.06 -11.45 -1.68
N GLU A 85 12.77 -11.16 -1.83
CA GLU A 85 12.04 -11.22 -3.11
C GLU A 85 12.51 -10.12 -4.08
N GLU A 86 12.60 -8.88 -3.62
CA GLU A 86 12.93 -7.72 -4.46
C GLU A 86 14.43 -7.62 -4.79
N LEU A 87 15.27 -7.90 -3.80
CA LEU A 87 16.73 -7.78 -3.88
C LEU A 87 17.42 -9.10 -3.49
N PRO A 88 17.24 -10.18 -4.28
CA PRO A 88 17.89 -11.45 -4.05
C PRO A 88 19.42 -11.34 -4.15
N ALA A 89 20.14 -12.35 -3.65
CA ALA A 89 21.60 -12.33 -3.53
C ALA A 89 22.33 -11.98 -4.84
N GLU A 90 21.79 -12.43 -5.98
CA GLU A 90 22.35 -12.18 -7.32
C GLU A 90 22.34 -10.68 -7.68
N LYS A 91 21.36 -9.91 -7.17
CA LYS A 91 21.28 -8.46 -7.35
C LYS A 91 21.99 -7.70 -6.21
N LEU A 92 21.91 -8.22 -4.99
CA LEU A 92 22.47 -7.58 -3.80
C LEU A 92 24.01 -7.57 -3.81
N LEU A 93 24.64 -8.68 -4.20
CA LEU A 93 26.10 -8.80 -4.15
C LEU A 93 26.82 -7.82 -5.10
N PRO A 94 26.40 -7.63 -6.37
CA PRO A 94 26.97 -6.58 -7.21
C PRO A 94 26.78 -5.18 -6.64
N LEU A 95 25.60 -4.88 -6.07
CA LEU A 95 25.31 -3.59 -5.43
C LEU A 95 26.25 -3.34 -4.25
N GLU A 96 26.43 -4.32 -3.37
CA GLU A 96 27.36 -4.25 -2.25
C GLU A 96 28.79 -4.00 -2.72
N ARG A 97 29.26 -4.78 -3.70
CA ARG A 97 30.62 -4.63 -4.26
C ARG A 97 30.84 -3.25 -4.86
N ALA A 98 29.87 -2.74 -5.60
CA ALA A 98 29.93 -1.39 -6.17
C ALA A 98 29.96 -0.33 -5.05
N ALA A 99 29.07 -0.41 -4.07
CA ALA A 99 29.01 0.52 -2.95
C ALA A 99 30.32 0.52 -2.14
N LYS A 100 30.95 -0.65 -1.95
CA LYS A 100 32.28 -0.79 -1.33
C LYS A 100 33.38 -0.18 -2.21
N ALA A 101 33.39 -0.46 -3.51
CA ALA A 101 34.41 0.06 -4.42
C ALA A 101 34.40 1.59 -4.50
N PHE A 102 33.22 2.21 -4.41
CA PHE A 102 33.06 3.67 -4.39
C PHE A 102 33.14 4.28 -2.97
N ASN A 103 33.48 3.49 -1.94
CA ASN A 103 33.53 3.91 -0.53
C ASN A 103 32.22 4.58 -0.03
N LEU A 104 31.07 4.15 -0.56
CA LEU A 104 29.76 4.59 -0.10
C LEU A 104 29.34 3.86 1.18
N ILE A 105 29.87 2.66 1.42
CA ILE A 105 29.69 1.86 2.63
C ILE A 105 31.03 1.31 3.14
N PRO A 106 31.14 0.96 4.44
CA PRO A 106 32.33 0.30 4.99
C PRO A 106 32.65 -1.04 4.29
N GLN A 107 33.93 -1.39 4.20
CA GLN A 107 34.37 -2.60 3.49
C GLN A 107 33.90 -3.89 4.18
N GLU A 108 33.77 -3.81 5.50
CA GLU A 108 33.33 -4.87 6.40
C GLU A 108 31.79 -4.97 6.53
N MET A 109 31.03 -4.03 5.98
CA MET A 109 29.58 -4.05 6.04
C MET A 109 29.01 -5.20 5.19
N ASP A 110 28.12 -6.00 5.76
CA ASP A 110 27.32 -7.02 5.07
C ASP A 110 25.90 -6.50 4.81
N LEU A 111 25.60 -6.11 3.57
CA LEU A 111 24.30 -5.53 3.24
C LEU A 111 23.15 -6.53 3.42
N ALA A 112 23.38 -7.84 3.28
CA ALA A 112 22.34 -8.85 3.48
C ALA A 112 21.86 -8.88 4.94
N THR A 113 22.75 -8.60 5.89
CA THR A 113 22.42 -8.52 7.31
C THR A 113 21.94 -7.11 7.70
N TYR A 114 22.64 -6.08 7.26
CA TYR A 114 22.40 -4.70 7.72
C TYR A 114 21.13 -4.09 7.10
N TYR A 115 20.87 -4.34 5.82
CA TYR A 115 19.81 -3.62 5.13
C TYR A 115 18.40 -4.03 5.59
N PRO A 116 18.07 -5.33 5.78
CA PRO A 116 16.77 -5.70 6.33
C PRO A 116 16.56 -5.17 7.75
N LYS A 117 17.62 -5.15 8.57
CA LYS A 117 17.57 -4.57 9.93
C LYS A 117 17.30 -3.07 9.89
N LEU A 118 17.91 -2.36 8.94
CA LEU A 118 17.66 -0.94 8.72
C LEU A 118 16.20 -0.69 8.32
N LEU A 119 15.71 -1.40 7.29
CA LEU A 119 14.33 -1.27 6.80
C LEU A 119 13.32 -1.54 7.92
N THR A 120 13.49 -2.65 8.65
CA THR A 120 12.56 -3.04 9.72
C THR A 120 12.57 -2.09 10.91
N SER A 121 13.67 -1.37 11.16
CA SER A 121 13.71 -0.35 12.20
C SER A 121 12.97 0.94 11.85
N GLN A 122 12.91 1.29 10.56
CA GLN A 122 12.38 2.58 10.10
C GLN A 122 10.95 2.49 9.55
N VAL A 123 10.54 1.31 9.10
CA VAL A 123 9.20 1.12 8.56
C VAL A 123 8.19 1.05 9.71
N GLY A 124 7.28 2.02 9.73
CA GLY A 124 6.11 2.02 10.60
C GLY A 124 4.84 1.47 9.91
N GLY A 125 4.90 1.28 8.60
CA GLY A 125 3.79 0.84 7.77
C GLY A 125 4.21 0.90 6.30
N PHE A 126 3.50 0.15 5.46
CA PHE A 126 3.78 0.09 4.03
C PHE A 126 2.53 -0.30 3.24
N TYR A 127 2.45 0.16 1.99
CA TYR A 127 1.52 -0.38 1.00
C TYR A 127 2.20 -1.45 0.14
N GLU A 128 1.54 -2.60 -0.01
CA GLU A 128 1.99 -3.72 -0.85
C GLU A 128 1.29 -3.66 -2.21
N PRO A 129 1.95 -3.23 -3.29
CA PRO A 129 1.32 -3.09 -4.60
C PRO A 129 0.94 -4.42 -5.25
N LYS A 130 1.61 -5.54 -4.94
CA LYS A 130 1.26 -6.84 -5.57
C LYS A 130 -0.05 -7.40 -5.02
N LYS A 131 -0.26 -7.23 -3.72
CA LYS A 131 -1.40 -7.79 -2.96
C LYS A 131 -2.44 -6.74 -2.57
N LYS A 132 -2.15 -5.46 -2.87
CA LYS A 132 -3.03 -4.29 -2.79
C LYS A 132 -3.64 -4.05 -1.41
N TYR A 133 -2.80 -4.08 -0.37
CA TYR A 133 -3.19 -3.73 1.01
C TYR A 133 -2.13 -2.86 1.68
N LEU A 134 -2.54 -2.15 2.72
CA LEU A 134 -1.69 -1.33 3.57
C LEU A 134 -1.58 -2.01 4.94
N VAL A 135 -0.36 -2.09 5.48
CA VAL A 135 -0.11 -2.51 6.86
C VAL A 135 0.39 -1.33 7.68
N ILE A 136 -0.11 -1.21 8.91
CA ILE A 136 0.41 -0.30 9.94
C ILE A 136 0.98 -1.12 11.08
N VAL A 137 2.11 -0.68 11.64
CA VAL A 137 2.69 -1.33 12.81
C VAL A 137 1.92 -0.97 14.08
N ASP A 138 1.63 -1.98 14.88
CA ASP A 138 1.11 -1.84 16.24
C ASP A 138 2.28 -1.96 17.23
N ARG A 139 2.85 -0.82 17.62
CA ARG A 139 3.97 -0.71 18.58
C ARG A 139 3.96 0.63 19.31
N GLU A 140 4.77 0.74 20.37
CA GLU A 140 5.03 2.01 21.06
C GLU A 140 5.56 3.07 20.08
N GLY A 141 4.98 4.27 20.11
CA GLY A 141 5.34 5.34 19.17
C GLY A 141 4.78 5.16 17.75
N GLY A 142 4.01 4.09 17.51
CA GLY A 142 3.30 3.81 16.25
C GLY A 142 4.23 3.83 15.04
N LEU A 143 3.81 4.57 14.02
CA LEU A 143 4.52 4.70 12.73
C LEU A 143 5.96 5.24 12.87
N LEU A 144 6.27 6.00 13.92
CA LEU A 144 7.63 6.52 14.13
C LEU A 144 8.55 5.58 14.92
N GLY A 145 7.94 4.60 15.60
CA GLY A 145 8.63 3.76 16.57
C GLY A 145 9.03 4.48 17.86
N PRO A 146 9.51 3.71 18.85
CA PRO A 146 9.67 4.19 20.22
C PRO A 146 10.75 5.28 20.33
N GLU A 147 11.86 5.12 19.61
CA GLU A 147 13.02 6.01 19.71
C GLU A 147 12.74 7.41 19.16
N MET A 148 12.05 7.51 18.03
CA MET A 148 11.71 8.82 17.45
C MET A 148 10.57 9.48 18.24
N ALA A 149 9.56 8.71 18.64
CA ALA A 149 8.44 9.24 19.43
C ALA A 149 8.89 9.87 20.75
N LYS A 150 9.96 9.35 21.38
CA LYS A 150 10.56 9.91 22.61
C LYS A 150 11.34 11.21 22.41
N ARG A 151 11.77 11.50 21.18
CA ARG A 151 12.62 12.68 20.84
C ARG A 151 11.83 13.92 20.47
N VAL A 152 10.53 13.78 20.22
CA VAL A 152 9.67 14.88 19.74
C VAL A 152 8.44 15.01 20.63
N SER A 153 7.81 16.19 20.62
CA SER A 153 6.55 16.39 21.34
C SER A 153 5.45 15.48 20.80
N ALA A 154 4.46 15.15 21.64
CA ALA A 154 3.31 14.33 21.22
C ALA A 154 2.60 14.89 19.97
N ALA A 155 2.42 16.20 19.90
CA ALA A 155 1.83 16.86 18.73
C ALA A 155 2.69 16.72 17.46
N THR A 156 4.02 16.73 17.61
CA THR A 156 4.93 16.50 16.46
C THR A 156 4.93 15.02 16.05
N SER A 157 4.94 14.11 17.02
CA SER A 157 4.85 12.67 16.79
C SER A 157 3.57 12.31 16.01
N GLN A 158 2.44 12.89 16.40
CA GLN A 158 1.17 12.71 15.69
C GLN A 158 1.25 13.18 14.23
N ARG A 159 1.78 14.39 13.98
CA ARG A 159 1.89 14.95 12.61
C ARG A 159 2.79 14.13 11.71
N LEU A 160 3.92 13.65 12.24
CA LEU A 160 4.83 12.80 11.48
C LEU A 160 4.19 11.44 11.18
N SER A 161 3.45 10.87 12.15
CA SER A 161 2.69 9.63 11.94
C SER A 161 1.59 9.81 10.88
N GLU A 162 0.85 10.92 10.92
CA GLU A 162 -0.13 11.27 9.89
C GLU A 162 0.52 11.44 8.51
N THR A 163 1.71 12.04 8.44
CA THR A 163 2.48 12.19 7.19
C THR A 163 2.90 10.83 6.64
N ALA A 164 3.39 9.92 7.49
CA ALA A 164 3.75 8.57 7.09
C ALA A 164 2.52 7.79 6.58
N LEU A 165 1.39 7.84 7.29
CA LEU A 165 0.17 7.18 6.83
C LEU A 165 -0.37 7.78 5.52
N LEU A 166 -0.26 9.11 5.37
CA LEU A 166 -0.62 9.78 4.13
C LEU A 166 0.26 9.33 2.96
N HIS A 167 1.56 9.13 3.19
CA HIS A 167 2.49 8.59 2.19
C HIS A 167 2.02 7.22 1.68
N GLU A 168 1.68 6.30 2.59
CA GLU A 168 1.20 4.96 2.21
C GLU A 168 -0.16 5.00 1.50
N LEU A 169 -1.05 5.90 1.92
CA LEU A 169 -2.33 6.10 1.22
C LEU A 169 -2.14 6.68 -0.19
N VAL A 170 -1.13 7.51 -0.39
CA VAL A 170 -0.78 8.02 -1.72
C VAL A 170 -0.25 6.89 -2.60
N HIS A 171 0.56 5.96 -2.09
CA HIS A 171 0.94 4.76 -2.83
C HIS A 171 -0.28 3.94 -3.25
N ALA A 172 -1.21 3.69 -2.31
CA ALA A 172 -2.45 2.98 -2.61
C ALA A 172 -3.31 3.69 -3.66
N LEU A 173 -3.42 5.02 -3.57
CA LEU A 173 -4.15 5.83 -4.55
C LEU A 173 -3.48 5.79 -5.93
N GLN A 174 -2.16 5.93 -5.99
CA GLN A 174 -1.40 5.89 -7.23
C GLN A 174 -1.53 4.54 -7.90
N ASP A 175 -1.46 3.45 -7.14
CA ASP A 175 -1.63 2.10 -7.67
C ASP A 175 -3.00 1.89 -8.32
N GLN A 176 -4.08 2.40 -7.72
CA GLN A 176 -5.42 2.35 -8.33
C GLN A 176 -5.52 3.10 -9.68
N HIS A 177 -4.65 4.08 -9.93
CA HIS A 177 -4.68 4.88 -11.15
C HIS A 177 -3.65 4.47 -12.19
N TYR A 178 -2.49 4.01 -11.75
CA TYR A 178 -1.32 3.83 -12.59
C TYR A 178 -0.76 2.41 -12.55
N ASP A 179 -1.26 1.52 -11.68
CA ASP A 179 -0.77 0.15 -11.53
C ASP A 179 0.75 0.10 -11.26
N LEU A 180 1.12 0.24 -9.98
CA LEU A 180 2.53 0.36 -9.59
C LEU A 180 3.33 -0.93 -9.84
N GLU A 181 2.69 -2.11 -9.90
CA GLU A 181 3.38 -3.33 -10.31
C GLU A 181 3.90 -3.24 -11.75
N LYS A 182 3.12 -2.63 -12.64
CA LYS A 182 3.47 -2.54 -14.04
C LYS A 182 4.67 -1.63 -14.32
N TYR A 183 4.93 -0.64 -13.47
CA TYR A 183 5.95 0.40 -13.70
C TYR A 183 7.00 0.50 -12.59
N GLY A 184 6.95 -0.34 -11.56
CA GLY A 184 7.86 -0.34 -10.41
C GLY A 184 9.08 -1.26 -10.55
N HIS A 185 9.18 -2.04 -11.63
CA HIS A 185 10.18 -3.10 -11.82
C HIS A 185 11.06 -2.94 -13.07
N ASP A 186 11.06 -1.78 -13.72
CA ASP A 186 11.92 -1.49 -14.88
C ASP A 186 13.35 -1.07 -14.47
#